data_AF-A0A1E3XCJ6-F1
#
_entry.id   AF-A0A1E3XCJ6-F1
#
_cell.length_a   1.000
_cell.length_b   1.000
_cell.length_c   1.000
_cell.angle_alpha   90.00
_cell.angle_beta   90.00
_cell.angle_gamma   90.00
#
_symmetry.space_group_name_H-M   'P 1'
#
loop_
_entity.id
_entity.type
_entity.pdbx_description
1 polymer ?
#
loop_
_entity_poly.entity_id
_entity_poly.type
_entity_poly.pdbx_seq_one_letter_code
_entity_poly.pdbx_strand_id
1 'polypeptide(L)'
;MNKSNLFHDLIVEVRALKEFHNPGLLLEDLHIDSLDGEYHFTTSRETLFMMSRVIEDSLKLHKKRCTLYSGFQELSRFVEHNERYAKLANYADQIFIIGVADSPIEKIADNVHILTKNADLIRENRISIIKNKNIHISLIAEEIPSGKHHERYIGFYTNSKILTEKAVDLLIGKKILSNDTLLGKQTYFDI
;
A
#
# COMPACT_ATOMS: atom_id res chain seq x y z
N MET A 1 16.75 -9.52 17.59
CA MET A 1 17.29 -8.42 16.77
C MET A 1 16.12 -7.62 16.27
N ASN A 2 16.05 -6.32 16.59
CA ASN A 2 15.04 -5.42 16.04
C ASN A 2 15.28 -5.35 14.53
N LYS A 3 14.51 -6.08 13.72
CA LYS A 3 14.49 -5.81 12.27
C LYS A 3 13.98 -4.38 12.16
N SER A 4 14.84 -3.46 11.71
CA SER A 4 14.40 -2.11 11.36
C SER A 4 13.30 -2.26 10.30
N ASN A 5 12.08 -1.86 10.65
CA ASN A 5 10.92 -1.90 9.77
C ASN A 5 11.20 -1.03 8.54
N LEU A 6 10.91 -1.53 7.33
CA LEU A 6 11.35 -0.91 6.07
C LEU A 6 10.92 0.56 5.94
N PHE A 7 9.73 0.88 6.41
CA PHE A 7 9.15 2.21 6.27
C PHE A 7 9.29 3.07 7.54
N HIS A 8 9.93 2.55 8.59
CA HIS A 8 10.03 3.25 9.87
C HIS A 8 10.60 4.67 9.72
N ASP A 9 11.75 4.79 9.03
CA ASP A 9 12.41 6.08 8.84
C ASP A 9 11.55 7.04 8.01
N LEU A 10 10.83 6.55 7.01
CA LEU A 10 9.91 7.36 6.21
C LEU A 10 8.72 7.84 7.07
N ILE A 11 8.17 6.97 7.91
CA ILE A 11 7.09 7.32 8.84
C ILE A 11 7.56 8.38 9.85
N VAL A 12 8.78 8.24 10.39
CA VAL A 12 9.39 9.23 11.29
C VAL A 12 9.63 10.55 10.57
N GLU A 13 10.14 10.53 9.33
CA GLU A 13 10.33 11.71 8.48
C GLU A 13 9.00 12.46 8.32
N VAL A 14 7.95 11.79 7.86
CA VAL A 14 6.63 12.40 7.64
C VAL A 14 6.02 12.91 8.95
N ARG A 15 6.22 12.20 10.07
CA ARG A 15 5.74 12.65 11.39
C ARG A 15 6.46 13.91 11.87
N ALA A 16 7.72 14.09 11.50
CA ALA A 16 8.52 15.26 11.85
C ALA A 16 8.16 16.49 11.01
N LEU A 17 7.48 16.30 9.86
CA LEU A 17 6.83 17.37 9.11
C LEU A 17 5.64 17.91 9.95
N LYS A 18 5.95 18.70 10.98
CA LYS A 18 4.96 19.43 11.77
C LYS A 18 4.22 20.41 10.85
N GLU A 19 2.90 20.45 10.99
CA GLU A 19 1.92 21.26 10.23
C GLU A 19 1.40 20.56 8.96
N PHE A 20 0.24 19.89 9.02
CA PHE A 20 -0.96 20.20 8.22
C PHE A 20 -2.04 19.08 8.28
N HIS A 21 -3.28 19.57 8.42
CA HIS A 21 -4.63 18.99 8.33
C HIS A 21 -5.07 17.70 9.09
N ASN A 22 -6.12 17.93 9.89
CA ASN A 22 -6.96 16.99 10.62
C ASN A 22 -7.81 16.14 9.62
N PRO A 23 -7.86 14.80 9.73
CA PRO A 23 -8.50 13.90 8.75
C PRO A 23 -10.03 14.02 8.62
N GLY A 24 -10.67 14.94 9.36
CA GLY A 24 -12.14 15.03 9.46
C GLY A 24 -12.88 15.63 8.26
N LEU A 25 -12.20 16.29 7.32
CA LEU A 25 -12.86 17.07 6.25
C LEU A 25 -12.64 16.52 4.83
N LEU A 26 -11.82 15.48 4.65
CA LEU A 26 -11.40 15.00 3.33
C LEU A 26 -12.45 14.14 2.57
N LEU A 27 -13.56 13.78 3.22
CA LEU A 27 -14.55 12.89 2.61
C LEU A 27 -15.59 13.62 1.75
N GLU A 28 -15.72 14.94 1.88
CA GLU A 28 -16.71 15.71 1.10
C GLU A 28 -16.14 16.22 -0.23
N ASP A 29 -14.83 16.49 -0.33
CA ASP A 29 -14.21 17.10 -1.50
C ASP A 29 -13.07 16.25 -2.06
N LEU A 30 -13.36 15.05 -2.57
CA LEU A 30 -12.49 14.38 -3.55
C LEU A 30 -12.54 15.12 -4.90
N HIS A 31 -12.28 16.42 -4.87
CA HIS A 31 -11.85 17.18 -6.03
C HIS A 31 -10.39 16.80 -6.29
N ILE A 32 -10.19 15.98 -7.32
CA ILE A 32 -8.89 15.47 -7.82
C ILE A 32 -7.95 16.62 -8.27
N ASP A 33 -8.38 17.87 -8.15
CA ASP A 33 -7.60 19.07 -8.42
C ASP A 33 -6.83 19.60 -7.18
N SER A 34 -6.88 18.92 -6.02
CA SER A 34 -6.24 19.38 -4.77
C SER A 34 -4.72 19.12 -4.70
N LEU A 35 -4.01 20.10 -4.14
CA LEU A 35 -2.57 20.28 -3.98
C LEU A 35 -1.76 18.98 -3.80
N ASP A 36 -0.77 18.76 -4.69
CA ASP A 36 0.32 17.81 -4.45
C ASP A 36 1.01 18.15 -3.11
N GLY A 37 1.09 17.20 -2.19
CA GLY A 37 1.82 17.37 -0.94
C GLY A 37 1.00 17.25 0.36
N GLU A 38 -0.30 16.95 0.29
CA GLU A 38 -1.07 16.64 1.50
C GLU A 38 -0.60 15.32 2.13
N TYR A 39 -0.49 15.29 3.46
CA TYR A 39 -0.25 14.08 4.21
C TYR A 39 -1.00 14.12 5.54
N HIS A 40 -1.46 12.97 6.00
CA HIS A 40 -2.28 12.82 7.20
C HIS A 40 -1.76 11.67 8.03
N PHE A 41 -1.41 11.96 9.27
CA PHE A 41 -0.94 10.94 10.20
C PHE A 41 -2.10 10.34 10.98
N THR A 42 -2.08 9.02 11.16
CA THR A 42 -3.07 8.34 11.99
C THR A 42 -2.45 7.20 12.77
N THR A 43 -2.98 6.97 13.96
CA THR A 43 -2.72 5.77 14.75
C THR A 43 -3.95 4.88 14.89
N SER A 44 -5.05 5.24 14.23
CA SER A 44 -6.31 4.52 14.27
C SER A 44 -6.33 3.42 13.22
N ARG A 45 -6.48 2.17 13.68
CA ARG A 45 -6.68 1.00 12.82
C ARG A 45 -7.90 1.20 11.89
N GLU A 46 -9.01 1.70 12.43
CA GLU A 46 -10.24 1.93 11.67
C GLU A 46 -10.02 2.96 10.55
N THR A 47 -9.33 4.05 10.85
CA THR A 47 -8.99 5.07 9.85
C THR A 47 -8.09 4.50 8.76
N LEU A 48 -7.07 3.71 9.11
CA LEU A 48 -6.20 3.06 8.12
C LEU A 48 -6.98 2.11 7.21
N PHE A 49 -7.86 1.28 7.77
CA PHE A 49 -8.69 0.37 6.97
C PHE A 49 -9.64 1.13 6.04
N MET A 50 -10.28 2.19 6.55
CA MET A 50 -11.17 3.04 5.75
C MET A 50 -10.39 3.72 4.62
N MET A 51 -9.23 4.33 4.91
CA MET A 51 -8.37 4.96 3.90
C MET A 51 -7.88 3.97 2.84
N SER A 52 -7.49 2.75 3.23
CA SER A 52 -7.08 1.70 2.28
C SER A 52 -8.21 1.41 1.29
N ARG A 53 -9.46 1.32 1.77
CA ARG A 53 -10.61 1.10 0.90
C ARG A 53 -10.87 2.28 -0.03
N VAL A 54 -10.76 3.52 0.47
CA VAL A 54 -10.93 4.73 -0.35
C VAL A 54 -9.89 4.78 -1.47
N ILE A 55 -8.62 4.47 -1.17
CA ILE A 55 -7.54 4.41 -2.17
C ILE A 55 -7.85 3.35 -3.23
N GLU A 56 -8.21 2.14 -2.81
CA GLU A 56 -8.57 1.07 -3.73
C GLU A 56 -9.79 1.44 -4.60
N ASP A 57 -10.82 2.03 -4.00
CA ASP A 57 -12.04 2.41 -4.72
C ASP A 57 -11.81 3.59 -5.69
N SER A 58 -10.82 4.44 -5.44
CA SER A 58 -10.42 5.52 -6.36
C SER A 58 -9.89 4.99 -7.70
N LEU A 59 -9.42 3.73 -7.78
CA LEU A 59 -9.07 3.09 -9.06
C LEU A 59 -10.22 3.13 -10.07
N LYS A 60 -11.47 3.05 -9.58
CA LYS A 60 -12.68 3.11 -10.42
C LYS A 60 -12.79 4.44 -11.16
N LEU A 61 -12.29 5.52 -10.57
CA LEU A 61 -12.28 6.86 -11.16
C LEU A 61 -11.23 6.98 -12.28
N HIS A 62 -10.18 6.16 -12.22
CA HIS A 62 -8.99 6.29 -13.08
C HIS A 62 -8.96 5.33 -14.27
N LYS A 63 -9.96 4.45 -14.44
CA LYS A 63 -10.22 3.66 -15.67
C LYS A 63 -8.97 2.97 -16.26
N LYS A 64 -8.34 2.07 -15.51
CA LYS A 64 -7.13 1.29 -15.89
C LYS A 64 -5.86 2.10 -16.13
N ARG A 65 -5.75 3.28 -15.54
CA ARG A 65 -4.55 4.12 -15.67
C ARG A 65 -3.59 4.02 -14.49
N CYS A 66 -3.98 3.37 -13.40
CA CYS A 66 -3.20 3.34 -12.16
C CYS A 66 -2.75 1.93 -11.83
N THR A 67 -1.51 1.82 -11.36
CA THR A 67 -0.97 0.62 -10.73
C THR A 67 -1.29 0.66 -9.24
N LEU A 68 -1.77 -0.45 -8.68
CA LEU A 68 -1.95 -0.64 -7.24
C LEU A 68 -0.84 -1.54 -6.68
N TYR A 69 -0.24 -1.12 -5.58
CA TYR A 69 0.62 -1.96 -4.74
C TYR A 69 -0.06 -2.14 -3.38
N SER A 70 -0.36 -3.38 -3.02
CA SER A 70 -0.98 -3.71 -1.74
C SER A 70 -0.12 -4.68 -0.95
N GLY A 71 0.25 -4.29 0.28
CA GLY A 71 1.05 -5.08 1.20
C GLY A 71 0.19 -5.81 2.24
N PHE A 72 0.47 -7.10 2.41
CA PHE A 72 -0.11 -7.97 3.41
C PHE A 72 1.01 -8.62 4.24
N GLN A 73 0.73 -8.90 5.51
CA GLN A 73 1.70 -9.59 6.37
C GLN A 73 1.99 -11.00 5.83
N GLU A 74 0.93 -11.66 5.40
CA GLU A 74 0.83 -13.05 4.98
C GLU A 74 -0.20 -13.13 3.85
N LEU A 75 0.00 -14.02 2.88
CA LEU A 75 -0.91 -14.20 1.76
C LEU A 75 -2.24 -14.83 2.18
N SER A 76 -2.30 -15.61 3.26
CA SER A 76 -3.57 -16.10 3.82
C SER A 76 -4.56 -14.97 4.13
N ARG A 77 -4.08 -13.82 4.62
CA ARG A 77 -4.91 -12.64 4.87
C ARG A 77 -5.44 -12.00 3.59
N PHE A 78 -4.70 -12.14 2.49
CA PHE A 78 -5.15 -11.67 1.20
C PHE A 78 -6.26 -12.55 0.60
N VAL A 79 -6.27 -13.86 0.89
CA VAL A 79 -7.30 -14.80 0.40
C VAL A 79 -8.72 -14.31 0.73
N GLU A 80 -8.90 -13.73 1.92
CA GLU A 80 -10.17 -13.13 2.37
C GLU A 80 -10.64 -11.94 1.52
N HIS A 81 -9.77 -11.43 0.64
CA HIS A 81 -9.99 -10.27 -0.21
C HIS A 81 -9.92 -10.57 -1.71
N ASN A 82 -9.73 -11.84 -2.11
CA ASN A 82 -9.56 -12.25 -3.51
C ASN A 82 -10.66 -11.71 -4.43
N GLU A 83 -11.93 -11.85 -4.05
CA GLU A 83 -13.06 -11.36 -4.87
C GLU A 83 -13.03 -9.84 -5.08
N ARG A 84 -12.61 -9.10 -4.06
CA ARG A 84 -12.50 -7.63 -4.15
C ARG A 84 -11.40 -7.26 -5.14
N TYR A 85 -10.25 -7.92 -5.05
CA TYR A 85 -9.13 -7.67 -5.95
C TYR A 85 -9.41 -8.14 -7.39
N ALA A 86 -10.19 -9.21 -7.58
CA ALA A 86 -10.71 -9.60 -8.89
C ALA A 86 -11.58 -8.49 -9.52
N LYS A 87 -12.41 -7.82 -8.71
CA LYS A 87 -13.22 -6.69 -9.18
C LYS A 87 -12.35 -5.47 -9.48
N LEU A 88 -11.37 -5.16 -8.64
CA LEU A 88 -10.44 -4.04 -8.82
C LEU A 88 -9.56 -4.20 -10.07
N ALA A 89 -9.23 -5.43 -10.46
CA ALA A 89 -8.47 -5.73 -11.67
C ALA A 89 -9.10 -5.14 -12.95
N ASN A 90 -10.42 -4.95 -12.97
CA ASN A 90 -11.12 -4.29 -14.10
C ASN A 90 -10.85 -2.78 -14.20
N TYR A 91 -10.33 -2.16 -13.13
CA TYR A 91 -10.12 -0.71 -13.01
C TYR A 91 -8.65 -0.32 -12.85
N ALA A 92 -7.77 -1.26 -12.54
CA ALA A 92 -6.32 -1.04 -12.46
C ALA A 92 -5.64 -1.35 -13.80
N ASP A 93 -4.50 -0.70 -14.03
CA ASP A 93 -3.55 -1.15 -15.06
C ASP A 93 -2.93 -2.47 -14.60
N GLN A 94 -2.22 -2.43 -13.48
CA GLN A 94 -1.60 -3.56 -12.81
C GLN A 94 -1.92 -3.55 -11.32
N ILE A 95 -1.99 -4.71 -10.70
CA ILE A 95 -2.08 -4.87 -9.26
C ILE A 95 -0.96 -5.78 -8.77
N PHE A 96 -0.17 -5.31 -7.82
CA PHE A 96 0.87 -6.05 -7.15
C PHE A 96 0.47 -6.32 -5.70
N ILE A 97 0.30 -7.60 -5.37
CA ILE A 97 0.02 -8.07 -4.02
C ILE A 97 1.34 -8.55 -3.43
N ILE A 98 1.77 -7.94 -2.34
CA ILE A 98 3.04 -8.25 -1.69
C ILE A 98 2.74 -8.90 -0.36
N GLY A 99 3.27 -10.09 -0.10
CA GLY A 99 3.05 -10.76 1.18
C GLY A 99 3.89 -12.03 1.35
N VAL A 100 4.07 -12.43 2.60
CA VAL A 100 4.80 -13.67 2.92
C VAL A 100 4.01 -14.87 2.44
N ALA A 101 4.67 -15.78 1.73
CA ALA A 101 4.06 -17.01 1.24
C ALA A 101 3.78 -17.98 2.40
N ASP A 102 2.55 -17.99 2.90
CA ASP A 102 2.05 -18.93 3.91
C ASP A 102 0.84 -19.74 3.41
N SER A 103 0.27 -19.35 2.27
CA SER A 103 -0.87 -20.00 1.63
C SER A 103 -0.75 -19.90 0.11
N PRO A 104 -1.18 -20.92 -0.67
CA PRO A 104 -1.27 -20.80 -2.12
C PRO A 104 -2.34 -19.78 -2.52
N ILE A 105 -2.06 -18.99 -3.55
CA ILE A 105 -3.00 -18.03 -4.14
C ILE A 105 -3.34 -18.49 -5.55
N GLU A 106 -4.61 -18.79 -5.78
CA GLU A 106 -5.14 -19.07 -7.11
C GLU A 106 -5.07 -17.83 -7.99
N LYS A 107 -5.03 -18.03 -9.30
CA LYS A 107 -5.00 -16.92 -10.26
C LYS A 107 -6.28 -16.09 -10.14
N ILE A 108 -6.12 -14.79 -9.88
CA ILE A 108 -7.25 -13.84 -9.71
C ILE A 108 -7.65 -13.18 -11.03
N ALA A 109 -6.69 -12.56 -11.71
CA ALA A 109 -6.85 -11.89 -13.00
C ALA A 109 -5.49 -11.74 -13.68
N ASP A 110 -5.47 -11.47 -14.99
CA ASP A 110 -4.23 -11.42 -15.78
C ASP A 110 -3.26 -10.30 -15.38
N ASN A 111 -3.79 -9.20 -14.85
CA ASN A 111 -3.04 -8.04 -14.39
C ASN A 111 -2.87 -7.99 -12.86
N VAL A 112 -3.06 -9.12 -12.18
CA VAL A 112 -2.80 -9.26 -10.74
C VAL A 112 -1.56 -10.14 -10.57
N HIS A 113 -0.58 -9.63 -9.82
CA HIS A 113 0.72 -10.23 -9.62
C HIS A 113 0.98 -10.44 -8.13
N ILE A 114 1.41 -11.65 -7.76
CA ILE A 114 1.73 -12.00 -6.39
C ILE A 114 3.25 -11.96 -6.22
N LEU A 115 3.72 -11.16 -5.26
CA LEU A 115 5.12 -10.89 -4.99
C LEU A 115 5.47 -11.35 -3.58
N THR A 116 6.27 -12.41 -3.48
CA THR A 116 6.62 -13.07 -2.20
C THR A 116 8.08 -12.84 -1.81
N LYS A 117 8.92 -12.49 -2.78
CA LYS A 117 10.35 -12.25 -2.58
C LYS A 117 10.60 -11.09 -1.62
N ASN A 118 11.36 -11.36 -0.56
CA ASN A 118 11.70 -10.39 0.49
C ASN A 118 10.48 -9.73 1.16
N ALA A 119 9.29 -10.31 1.03
CA ALA A 119 8.07 -9.76 1.60
C ALA A 119 8.09 -9.78 3.15
N ASP A 120 8.95 -10.59 3.75
CA ASP A 120 9.17 -10.61 5.20
C ASP A 120 9.71 -9.28 5.76
N LEU A 121 10.34 -8.44 4.90
CA LEU A 121 10.82 -7.11 5.27
C LEU A 121 9.69 -6.10 5.49
N ILE A 122 8.51 -6.36 4.93
CA ILE A 122 7.32 -5.51 5.08
C ILE A 122 6.20 -6.21 5.86
N ARG A 123 6.49 -7.33 6.54
CA ARG A 123 5.48 -8.11 7.27
C ARG A 123 4.73 -7.28 8.30
N GLU A 124 5.42 -6.34 8.93
CA GLU A 124 4.85 -5.43 9.93
C GLU A 124 4.31 -4.14 9.29
N ASN A 125 4.23 -4.07 7.96
CA ASN A 125 3.73 -2.91 7.25
C ASN A 125 2.38 -3.18 6.59
N ARG A 126 1.55 -2.14 6.58
CA ARG A 126 0.37 -2.05 5.72
C ARG A 126 0.64 -1.01 4.66
N ILE A 127 0.48 -1.42 3.42
CA ILE A 127 0.83 -0.61 2.25
C ILE A 127 -0.36 -0.64 1.31
N SER A 128 -0.85 0.52 0.90
CA SER A 128 -1.77 0.66 -0.23
C SER A 128 -1.35 1.88 -1.01
N ILE A 129 -0.73 1.65 -2.17
CA ILE A 129 -0.19 2.71 -3.04
C ILE A 129 -0.85 2.60 -4.39
N ILE A 130 -1.48 3.67 -4.86
CA ILE A 130 -1.83 3.80 -6.26
C ILE A 130 -0.94 4.84 -6.90
N LYS A 131 -0.44 4.54 -8.10
CA LYS A 131 0.29 5.54 -8.86
C LYS A 131 0.11 5.43 -10.36
N ASN A 132 0.27 6.55 -11.03
CA ASN A 132 0.59 6.67 -12.44
C ASN A 132 1.37 7.96 -12.69
N LYS A 133 1.49 8.40 -13.95
CA LYS A 133 2.20 9.64 -14.29
C LYS A 133 1.72 10.88 -13.52
N ASN A 134 0.43 10.95 -13.18
CA ASN A 134 -0.24 12.15 -12.64
C ASN A 134 -0.88 11.93 -11.25
N ILE A 135 -1.08 10.68 -10.84
CA ILE A 135 -1.77 10.33 -9.59
C ILE A 135 -0.77 9.61 -8.72
N HIS A 136 -0.63 10.06 -7.48
CA HIS A 136 0.27 9.48 -6.49
C HIS A 136 -0.51 9.50 -5.18
N ILE A 137 -0.94 8.34 -4.70
CA ILE A 137 -1.62 8.25 -3.41
C ILE A 137 -1.03 7.07 -2.67
N SER A 138 -0.68 7.26 -1.41
CA SER A 138 -0.02 6.26 -0.60
C SER A 138 -0.57 6.24 0.81
N LEU A 139 -0.87 5.04 1.29
CA LEU A 139 -1.10 4.73 2.68
C LEU A 139 0.00 3.78 3.14
N ILE A 140 0.78 4.21 4.12
CA ILE A 140 1.90 3.44 4.67
C ILE A 140 1.77 3.48 6.18
N ALA A 141 1.68 2.30 6.79
CA ALA A 141 1.67 2.16 8.23
C ALA A 141 2.59 1.03 8.67
N GLU A 142 3.15 1.16 9.87
CA GLU A 142 3.79 0.10 10.62
C GLU A 142 2.88 -0.35 11.76
N GLU A 143 2.83 -1.67 11.98
CA GLU A 143 2.26 -2.25 13.18
C GLU A 143 3.28 -2.16 14.32
N ILE A 144 2.86 -1.64 15.45
CA ILE A 144 3.64 -1.65 16.69
C ILE A 144 3.24 -2.90 17.48
N PRO A 145 4.22 -3.76 17.84
CA PRO A 145 3.97 -4.88 18.74
C PRO A 145 3.37 -4.37 20.06
N SER A 146 2.11 -4.70 20.33
CA SER A 146 1.50 -4.46 21.64
C SER A 146 1.69 -5.73 22.47
N GLY A 147 2.33 -5.62 23.62
CA GLY A 147 2.58 -6.78 24.48
C GLY A 147 1.31 -7.50 24.97
N LYS A 148 0.15 -6.82 25.09
CA LYS A 148 -1.10 -7.41 25.65
C LYS A 148 -2.45 -6.84 25.17
N HIS A 149 -2.54 -5.76 24.40
CA HIS A 149 -3.86 -5.21 24.00
C HIS A 149 -3.83 -4.45 22.66
N HIS A 150 -4.57 -5.02 21.70
CA HIS A 150 -4.91 -4.49 20.37
C HIS A 150 -3.70 -4.07 19.49
N GLU A 151 -3.65 -4.61 18.27
CA GLU A 151 -2.71 -4.16 17.23
C GLU A 151 -2.77 -2.62 17.12
N ARG A 152 -1.65 -1.96 17.39
CA ARG A 152 -1.51 -0.51 17.23
C ARG A 152 -0.80 -0.25 15.93
N TYR A 153 -1.26 0.74 15.18
CA TYR A 153 -0.60 1.14 13.95
C TYR A 153 -0.13 2.58 14.07
N ILE A 154 0.94 2.90 13.38
CA ILE A 154 1.41 4.26 13.16
C ILE A 154 1.65 4.38 11.66
N GLY A 155 1.03 5.36 11.03
CA GLY A 155 1.19 5.53 9.61
C GLY A 155 0.67 6.85 9.09
N PHE A 156 0.82 7.02 7.80
CA PHE A 156 0.35 8.20 7.10
C PHE A 156 -0.32 7.83 5.78
N TYR A 157 -1.25 8.68 5.40
CA TYR A 157 -1.76 8.82 4.06
C TYR A 157 -1.09 10.04 3.41
N THR A 158 -0.86 10.02 2.10
CA THR A 158 -0.40 11.20 1.35
C THR A 158 -0.80 11.12 -0.12
N ASN A 159 -0.98 12.29 -0.75
CA ASN A 159 -1.05 12.43 -2.20
C ASN A 159 0.27 12.96 -2.82
N SER A 160 1.32 13.10 -2.00
CA SER A 160 2.60 13.66 -2.41
C SER A 160 3.34 12.74 -3.36
N LYS A 161 3.63 13.23 -4.57
CA LYS A 161 4.43 12.49 -5.55
C LYS A 161 5.78 12.04 -4.96
N ILE A 162 6.50 12.95 -4.30
CA ILE A 162 7.84 12.69 -3.76
C ILE A 162 7.80 11.57 -2.71
N LEU A 163 6.82 11.61 -1.79
CA LEU A 163 6.70 10.60 -0.74
C LEU A 163 6.26 9.24 -1.31
N THR A 164 5.33 9.24 -2.28
CA THR A 164 4.93 8.02 -2.99
C THR A 164 6.09 7.39 -3.77
N GLU A 165 6.88 8.20 -4.48
CA GLU A 165 8.07 7.71 -5.22
C GLU A 165 9.11 7.15 -4.25
N LYS A 166 9.44 7.87 -3.17
CA LYS A 166 10.34 7.35 -2.11
C LYS A 166 9.86 6.01 -1.56
N ALA A 167 8.57 5.84 -1.30
CA ALA A 167 8.02 4.59 -0.79
C ALA A 167 8.19 3.42 -1.77
N VAL A 168 7.95 3.67 -3.07
CA VAL A 168 8.16 2.64 -4.10
C VAL A 168 9.65 2.33 -4.29
N ASP A 169 10.51 3.35 -4.24
CA ASP A 169 11.95 3.18 -4.34
C ASP A 169 12.52 2.35 -3.17
N LEU A 170 11.94 2.46 -1.97
CA LEU A 170 12.29 1.57 -0.85
C LEU A 170 11.97 0.10 -1.16
N LEU A 171 10.79 -0.18 -1.74
CA LEU A 171 10.41 -1.54 -2.15
C LEU A 171 11.33 -2.08 -3.25
N ILE A 172 11.70 -1.25 -4.22
CA ILE A 172 12.64 -1.57 -5.30
C ILE A 172 14.05 -1.82 -4.74
N GLY A 173 14.54 -0.93 -3.88
CA GLY A 173 15.88 -1.01 -3.28
C GLY A 173 16.05 -2.26 -2.42
N LYS A 174 14.97 -2.79 -1.85
CA LYS A 174 14.95 -4.08 -1.14
C LYS A 174 14.62 -5.28 -2.03
N LYS A 175 14.49 -5.09 -3.34
CA LYS A 175 14.18 -6.13 -4.33
C LYS A 175 12.86 -6.85 -4.05
N ILE A 176 11.91 -6.16 -3.42
CA ILE A 176 10.52 -6.60 -3.25
C ILE A 176 9.76 -6.36 -4.55
N LEU A 177 9.96 -5.17 -5.14
CA LEU A 177 9.57 -4.86 -6.50
C LEU A 177 10.78 -4.96 -7.42
N SER A 178 10.56 -5.41 -8.66
CA SER A 178 11.56 -5.32 -9.73
C SER A 178 11.45 -3.99 -10.46
N ASN A 179 12.59 -3.46 -10.93
CA ASN A 179 12.63 -2.33 -11.87
C ASN A 179 11.85 -2.62 -13.17
N ASP A 180 11.75 -3.91 -13.54
CA ASP A 180 11.09 -4.38 -14.76
C ASP A 180 9.57 -4.54 -14.61
N THR A 181 8.92 -3.89 -13.64
CA THR A 181 7.43 -3.95 -13.49
C THR A 181 6.66 -3.30 -14.66
N LEU A 182 7.30 -3.10 -15.82
CA LEU A 182 6.78 -2.57 -17.08
C LEU A 182 6.47 -3.63 -18.16
N LEU A 183 6.69 -4.94 -17.94
CA LEU A 183 6.27 -5.97 -18.90
C LEU A 183 5.66 -7.17 -18.16
N GLY A 184 4.33 -7.21 -18.15
CA GLY A 184 3.51 -8.18 -17.41
C GLY A 184 3.94 -9.63 -17.59
N LYS A 185 4.45 -10.21 -16.49
CA LYS A 185 4.27 -11.60 -16.03
C LYS A 185 5.09 -11.82 -14.77
N GLN A 186 4.44 -12.03 -13.62
CA GLN A 186 5.10 -12.65 -12.47
C GLN A 186 4.15 -13.64 -11.76
N THR A 187 4.59 -14.89 -11.68
CA THR A 187 4.11 -15.94 -10.78
C THR A 187 5.32 -16.73 -10.34
N TYR A 188 5.65 -16.71 -9.04
CA TYR A 188 6.41 -17.79 -8.40
C TYR A 188 5.99 -17.98 -6.94
N PHE A 189 5.79 -19.25 -6.61
CA PHE A 189 5.73 -19.84 -5.28
C PHE A 189 6.94 -20.78 -5.16
N ASP A 190 7.52 -20.89 -3.97
CA ASP A 190 8.14 -22.13 -3.51
C ASP A 190 7.69 -22.33 -2.05
N ILE A 191 7.21 -23.53 -1.74
CA ILE A 191 7.03 -24.04 -0.37
C ILE A 191 8.37 -24.59 0.09
#